data_AF-A0A1E7JA33-F1
#
_entry.id   AF-A0A1E7JA33-F1
#
_cell.length_a   1.000
_cell.length_b   1.000
_cell.length_c   1.000
_cell.angle_alpha   90.00
_cell.angle_beta   90.00
_cell.angle_gamma   90.00
#
_symmetry.space_group_name_H-M   'P 1'
#
loop_
_entity.id
_entity.type
_entity.pdbx_description
1 polymer ?
#
loop_
_entity_poly.entity_id
_entity_poly.type
_entity_poly.pdbx_seq_one_letter_code
_entity_poly.pdbx_strand_id
1 'polypeptide(L)'
;MPAFSAMLLAQSRNLGDISTPVTLLYSENAVIIFGSRSRFCPERGFSSAWELKIWIRAKLILLKTYYFIMQTRIKRYNILLRGNVQHIGYRGVIEGTARKLNIKGYVFNDVDGSVKIACEGLQKSIDVFINGLSEFARSDIDSIEKKEVHDELYLPSVFSRVATDDYYEFSQKFDIGIDFLDGIKIDTGEMKKSLTNINTTLEAFVIRQDKHNQRMDEHNQWMKEYNQRMDERNQHLEDILVKLAEK
;
A
#
# COMPACT_ATOMS: atom_id res chain seq x y z
N MET A 1 -23.55 22.94 -43.56
CA MET A 1 -22.64 21.79 -43.37
C MET A 1 -22.28 21.70 -41.89
N PRO A 2 -22.51 20.56 -41.23
CA PRO A 2 -21.61 20.05 -40.19
C PRO A 2 -21.04 18.71 -40.68
N ALA A 3 -19.75 18.64 -41.03
CA ALA A 3 -18.61 18.43 -40.13
C ALA A 3 -18.58 16.99 -39.55
N PHE A 4 -17.95 16.10 -40.33
CA PHE A 4 -17.37 14.80 -39.97
C PHE A 4 -18.12 13.94 -38.94
N SER A 5 -19.17 13.24 -39.40
CA SER A 5 -19.67 12.05 -38.70
C SER A 5 -18.61 10.94 -38.85
N ALA A 6 -18.01 10.52 -37.75
CA ALA A 6 -17.02 9.45 -37.72
C ALA A 6 -17.65 8.13 -38.23
N MET A 7 -17.43 7.83 -39.51
CA MET A 7 -17.96 6.65 -40.18
C MET A 7 -17.12 5.43 -39.78
N LEU A 8 -17.54 4.75 -38.72
CA LEU A 8 -16.88 3.53 -38.25
C LEU A 8 -17.33 2.33 -39.11
N LEU A 9 -16.42 1.74 -39.89
CA LEU A 9 -16.67 0.49 -40.61
C LEU A 9 -16.39 -0.69 -39.68
N ALA A 10 -17.44 -1.36 -39.20
CA ALA A 10 -17.30 -2.63 -38.50
C ALA A 10 -17.70 -3.79 -39.43
N GLN A 11 -16.75 -4.67 -39.75
CA GLN A 11 -17.05 -5.95 -40.41
C GLN A 11 -17.36 -7.00 -39.35
N SER A 12 -18.63 -7.38 -39.25
CA SER A 12 -19.06 -8.44 -38.35
C SER A 12 -18.91 -9.82 -39.03
N ARG A 13 -17.84 -10.56 -38.72
CA ARG A 13 -17.68 -11.98 -39.13
C ARG A 13 -18.47 -12.99 -38.27
N ASN A 14 -19.13 -12.57 -37.19
CA ASN A 14 -19.85 -13.45 -36.26
C ASN A 14 -21.30 -12.98 -36.03
N LEU A 15 -22.04 -12.68 -37.10
CA LEU A 15 -23.50 -12.73 -37.08
C LEU A 15 -23.87 -14.20 -37.30
N GLY A 16 -24.07 -14.94 -36.22
CA GLY A 16 -24.33 -16.39 -36.23
C GLY A 16 -25.66 -16.82 -36.86
N ASP A 17 -26.09 -16.18 -37.95
CA ASP A 17 -27.22 -16.61 -38.81
C ASP A 17 -27.17 -15.98 -40.22
N ILE A 18 -26.06 -15.32 -40.62
CA ILE A 18 -25.98 -14.67 -41.94
C ILE A 18 -24.67 -15.07 -42.62
N SER A 19 -24.77 -15.83 -43.71
CA SER A 19 -23.64 -16.36 -44.51
C SER A 19 -22.86 -15.29 -45.30
N THR A 20 -23.23 -14.01 -45.18
CA THR A 20 -22.63 -12.90 -45.93
C THR A 20 -22.08 -11.83 -44.98
N PRO A 21 -20.88 -11.28 -45.24
CA PRO A 21 -20.32 -10.19 -44.45
C PRO A 21 -21.19 -8.94 -44.55
N VAL A 22 -21.81 -8.56 -43.44
CA VAL A 22 -22.62 -7.35 -43.34
C VAL A 22 -21.71 -6.17 -42.97
N THR A 23 -21.74 -5.12 -43.78
CA THR A 23 -21.01 -3.87 -43.47
C THR A 23 -21.97 -2.93 -42.74
N LEU A 24 -21.63 -2.57 -41.51
CA LEU A 24 -22.40 -1.62 -40.70
C LEU A 24 -21.74 -0.25 -40.79
N LEU A 25 -22.48 0.75 -41.27
CA LEU A 25 -22.10 2.16 -41.12
C LEU A 25 -22.92 2.77 -40.01
N TYR A 26 -22.23 3.47 -39.12
CA TYR A 26 -22.86 4.15 -37.99
C TYR A 26 -22.78 5.66 -38.20
N SER A 27 -23.87 6.35 -37.88
CA SER A 27 -23.90 7.79 -37.62
C SER A 27 -24.54 8.02 -36.24
N GLU A 28 -24.45 9.25 -35.72
CA GLU A 28 -25.05 9.61 -34.43
C GLU A 28 -26.55 9.24 -34.33
N ASN A 29 -27.25 9.24 -35.47
CA ASN A 29 -28.70 9.05 -35.53
C ASN A 29 -29.15 7.82 -36.35
N ALA A 30 -28.25 7.05 -36.96
CA ALA A 30 -28.62 5.95 -37.84
C ALA A 30 -27.60 4.80 -37.87
N VAL A 31 -28.10 3.59 -38.08
CA VAL A 31 -27.30 2.41 -38.41
C VAL A 31 -27.70 1.97 -39.81
N ILE A 32 -26.76 1.93 -40.74
CA ILE A 32 -26.96 1.45 -42.10
C ILE A 32 -26.38 0.05 -42.20
N ILE A 33 -27.23 -0.91 -42.54
CA ILE A 33 -26.88 -2.32 -42.70
C ILE A 33 -26.74 -2.63 -44.19
N PHE A 34 -25.52 -2.76 -44.70
CA PHE A 34 -25.30 -3.18 -46.10
C PHE A 34 -25.49 -4.69 -46.21
N GLY A 35 -26.59 -5.07 -46.87
CA GLY A 35 -27.04 -6.46 -47.06
C GLY A 35 -28.56 -6.58 -47.14
N SER A 36 -29.30 -5.60 -46.60
CA SER A 36 -30.76 -5.48 -46.73
C SER A 36 -31.12 -4.03 -47.09
N ARG A 37 -32.16 -3.81 -47.89
CA ARG A 37 -32.62 -2.47 -48.37
C ARG A 37 -33.10 -1.52 -47.25
N SER A 38 -32.92 -1.88 -45.99
CA SER A 38 -33.49 -1.23 -44.82
C SER A 38 -32.52 -0.22 -44.19
N ARG A 39 -32.90 1.06 -44.25
CA ARG A 39 -32.27 2.16 -43.51
C ARG A 39 -32.95 2.26 -42.14
N PHE A 40 -32.20 2.04 -41.06
CA PHE A 40 -32.78 2.01 -39.72
C PHE A 40 -32.75 3.40 -39.06
N CYS A 41 -33.92 3.94 -38.73
CA CYS A 41 -34.07 5.21 -38.01
C CYS A 41 -34.89 4.96 -36.73
N PRO A 42 -34.35 5.22 -35.53
CA PRO A 42 -35.03 4.95 -34.26
C PRO A 42 -36.33 5.77 -34.07
N GLU A 43 -36.47 6.91 -34.74
CA GLU A 43 -37.66 7.77 -34.68
C GLU A 43 -38.92 7.14 -35.28
N ARG A 44 -38.80 6.07 -36.07
CA ARG A 44 -39.95 5.40 -36.73
C ARG A 44 -40.48 4.15 -35.99
N GLY A 45 -39.95 3.85 -34.79
CA GLY A 45 -40.33 2.67 -34.02
C GLY A 45 -39.74 1.35 -34.56
N PHE A 46 -39.77 0.30 -33.74
CA PHE A 46 -39.27 -1.04 -34.10
C PHE A 46 -40.42 -1.91 -34.59
N SER A 47 -40.28 -2.51 -35.78
CA SER A 47 -41.32 -3.37 -36.37
C SER A 47 -41.23 -4.83 -35.93
N SER A 48 -40.08 -5.26 -35.39
CA SER A 48 -39.88 -6.61 -34.86
C SER A 48 -38.90 -6.67 -33.69
N ALA A 49 -39.00 -7.73 -32.88
CA ALA A 49 -38.06 -8.01 -31.79
C ALA A 49 -36.62 -8.23 -32.30
N TRP A 50 -36.45 -8.68 -33.54
CA TRP A 50 -35.15 -8.85 -34.20
C TRP A 50 -34.48 -7.49 -34.46
N GLU A 51 -35.25 -6.51 -34.93
CA GLU A 51 -34.78 -5.13 -35.12
C GLU A 51 -34.38 -4.45 -33.81
N LEU A 52 -35.17 -4.62 -32.74
CA LEU A 52 -34.83 -4.10 -31.41
C LEU A 52 -33.51 -4.70 -30.89
N LYS A 53 -33.30 -6.02 -31.05
CA LYS A 53 -32.05 -6.70 -30.65
C LYS A 53 -30.83 -6.20 -31.41
N ILE A 54 -30.96 -5.99 -32.72
CA ILE A 54 -29.89 -5.44 -33.57
C ILE A 54 -29.55 -4.02 -33.11
N TRP A 55 -30.56 -3.18 -32.91
CA TRP A 55 -30.36 -1.80 -32.47
C TRP A 55 -29.71 -1.70 -31.09
N ILE A 56 -30.14 -2.51 -30.11
CA ILE A 56 -29.51 -2.57 -28.79
C ILE A 56 -28.04 -2.99 -28.91
N ARG A 57 -27.72 -4.06 -29.67
CA ARG A 57 -26.34 -4.51 -29.88
C ARG A 57 -25.48 -3.45 -30.56
N ALA A 58 -26.00 -2.80 -31.60
CA ALA A 58 -25.34 -1.71 -32.31
C ALA A 58 -25.02 -0.53 -31.37
N LYS A 59 -25.99 -0.11 -30.56
CA LYS A 59 -25.82 0.96 -29.56
C LYS A 59 -24.78 0.59 -28.50
N LEU A 60 -24.76 -0.68 -28.08
CA LEU A 60 -23.76 -1.18 -27.12
C LEU A 60 -22.34 -1.17 -27.71
N ILE A 61 -22.17 -1.55 -28.99
CA ILE A 61 -20.89 -1.51 -29.70
C ILE A 61 -20.40 -0.07 -29.82
N LEU A 62 -21.28 0.86 -30.19
CA LEU A 62 -20.94 2.29 -30.28
C LEU A 62 -20.48 2.84 -28.92
N LEU A 63 -21.22 2.56 -27.85
CA LEU A 63 -20.85 2.98 -26.49
C LEU A 63 -19.50 2.40 -26.06
N LYS A 64 -19.27 1.10 -26.30
CA LYS A 64 -17.98 0.45 -25.99
C LYS A 64 -16.82 1.05 -26.77
N THR A 65 -17.03 1.32 -28.06
CA THR A 65 -16.01 1.89 -28.94
C THR A 65 -15.70 3.32 -28.53
N TYR A 66 -16.73 4.13 -28.26
CA TYR A 66 -16.57 5.49 -27.76
C TYR A 66 -15.80 5.51 -26.43
N TYR A 67 -16.19 4.65 -25.48
CA TYR A 67 -15.51 4.53 -24.19
C TYR A 67 -14.04 4.11 -24.38
N PHE A 68 -13.76 3.14 -25.24
CA PHE A 68 -12.41 2.71 -25.56
C PHE A 68 -11.57 3.86 -26.14
N ILE A 69 -12.10 4.59 -27.13
CA ILE A 69 -11.41 5.74 -27.73
C ILE A 69 -11.09 6.79 -26.66
N MET A 70 -12.06 7.14 -25.81
CA MET A 70 -11.87 8.12 -24.73
C MET A 70 -10.79 7.71 -23.73
N GLN A 71 -10.72 6.42 -23.38
CA GLN A 71 -9.70 5.87 -22.48
C GLN A 71 -8.29 5.86 -23.08
N THR A 72 -8.19 5.79 -24.42
CA THR A 72 -6.91 5.78 -25.15
C THR A 72 -6.38 7.16 -25.53
N ARG A 73 -7.09 8.24 -25.19
CA ARG A 73 -6.58 9.60 -25.49
C ARG A 73 -5.47 9.98 -24.51
N ILE A 74 -4.45 10.63 -25.03
CA ILE A 74 -3.40 11.24 -24.20
C ILE A 74 -3.96 12.53 -23.61
N LYS A 75 -3.77 12.71 -22.31
CA LYS A 75 -4.19 13.87 -21.53
C LYS A 75 -3.05 14.39 -20.67
N ARG A 76 -3.10 15.68 -20.35
CA ARG A 76 -2.10 16.37 -19.53
C ARG A 76 -2.77 17.04 -18.33
N TYR A 77 -2.17 16.90 -17.17
CA TYR A 77 -2.66 17.50 -15.95
C TYR A 77 -1.54 18.14 -15.15
N ASN A 78 -1.85 19.31 -14.58
CA ASN A 78 -1.12 19.88 -13.47
C ASN A 78 -1.90 19.57 -12.18
N ILE A 79 -1.22 18.93 -11.23
CA ILE A 79 -1.79 18.53 -9.95
C ILE A 79 -1.03 19.25 -8.84
N LEU A 80 -1.77 19.83 -7.92
CA LEU A 80 -1.26 20.46 -6.71
C LEU A 80 -1.79 19.68 -5.50
N LEU A 81 -0.87 19.25 -4.65
CA LEU A 81 -1.16 18.55 -3.41
C LEU A 81 -0.76 19.43 -2.23
N ARG A 82 -1.68 19.63 -1.29
CA ARG A 82 -1.45 20.40 -0.05
C ARG A 82 -1.69 19.53 1.18
N GLY A 83 -1.01 19.87 2.28
CA GLY A 83 -1.08 19.18 3.56
C GLY A 83 0.32 18.80 4.06
N ASN A 84 0.41 17.79 4.92
CA ASN A 84 1.65 17.21 5.41
C ASN A 84 2.31 16.26 4.37
N VAL A 85 2.52 16.76 3.15
CA VAL A 85 2.87 15.95 1.97
C VAL A 85 4.37 15.90 1.66
N GLN A 86 5.20 16.63 2.42
CA GLN A 86 6.66 16.67 2.28
C GLN A 86 7.35 15.82 3.36
N HIS A 87 8.64 15.53 3.16
CA HIS A 87 9.50 14.77 4.10
C HIS A 87 9.07 13.33 4.45
N ILE A 88 7.92 12.87 3.96
CA ILE A 88 7.39 11.49 4.14
C ILE A 88 7.77 10.51 3.01
N GLY A 89 8.68 10.89 2.12
CA GLY A 89 9.09 10.06 0.97
C GLY A 89 8.07 9.98 -0.17
N TYR A 90 7.01 10.79 -0.15
CA TYR A 90 5.89 10.71 -1.08
C TYR A 90 6.28 10.86 -2.56
N ARG A 91 7.25 11.73 -2.88
CA ARG A 91 7.78 11.89 -4.26
C ARG A 91 8.29 10.58 -4.87
N GLY A 92 8.88 9.69 -4.07
CA GLY A 92 9.36 8.38 -4.54
C GLY A 92 8.20 7.44 -4.90
N VAL A 93 7.12 7.48 -4.14
CA VAL A 93 5.90 6.70 -4.41
C VAL A 93 5.20 7.22 -5.66
N ILE A 94 5.10 8.54 -5.82
CA ILE A 94 4.55 9.19 -7.01
C ILE A 94 5.36 8.78 -8.25
N GLU A 95 6.69 8.89 -8.20
CA GLU A 95 7.58 8.49 -9.28
C GLU A 95 7.42 7.01 -9.65
N GLY A 96 7.44 6.12 -8.66
CA GLY A 96 7.28 4.68 -8.88
C GLY A 96 5.93 4.32 -9.50
N THR A 97 4.84 4.98 -9.06
CA THR A 97 3.49 4.75 -9.57
C THR A 97 3.33 5.28 -10.99
N ALA A 98 3.83 6.49 -11.26
CA ALA A 98 3.79 7.08 -12.60
C ALA A 98 4.56 6.21 -13.62
N ARG A 99 5.74 5.70 -13.24
CA ARG A 99 6.54 4.81 -14.11
C ARG A 99 5.82 3.50 -14.41
N LYS A 100 5.19 2.87 -13.42
CA LYS A 100 4.40 1.64 -13.62
C LYS A 100 3.24 1.84 -14.61
N LEU A 101 2.67 3.04 -14.63
CA LEU A 101 1.53 3.40 -15.48
C LEU A 101 1.96 4.02 -16.82
N ASN A 102 3.27 4.08 -17.10
CA ASN A 102 3.88 4.68 -18.28
C ASN A 102 3.46 6.15 -18.49
N ILE A 103 3.38 6.89 -17.40
CA ILE A 103 3.06 8.32 -17.37
C ILE A 103 4.37 9.10 -17.46
N LYS A 104 4.40 10.11 -18.32
CA LYS A 104 5.51 11.07 -18.45
C LYS A 104 5.27 12.26 -17.55
N GLY A 105 6.33 12.92 -17.12
CA GLY A 105 6.17 14.10 -16.27
C GLY A 105 7.23 14.25 -15.20
N TYR A 106 6.93 15.09 -14.23
CA TYR A 106 7.79 15.30 -13.09
C TYR A 106 7.03 15.70 -11.84
N VAL A 107 7.67 15.51 -10.69
CA VAL A 107 7.17 15.92 -9.38
C VAL A 107 8.23 16.72 -8.65
N PHE A 108 7.82 17.77 -7.96
CA PHE A 108 8.68 18.56 -7.10
C PHE A 108 7.96 19.07 -5.86
N ASN A 109 8.75 19.36 -4.83
CA ASN A 109 8.29 20.04 -3.64
C ASN A 109 8.43 21.54 -3.90
N ASP A 110 7.42 22.32 -3.56
CA ASP A 110 7.52 23.76 -3.63
C ASP A 110 7.78 24.36 -2.24
N VAL A 111 8.28 25.59 -2.21
CA VAL A 111 8.70 26.31 -1.00
C VAL A 111 7.54 26.57 -0.03
N ASP A 112 6.31 26.55 -0.52
CA ASP A 112 5.08 26.71 0.26
C ASP A 112 4.66 25.44 1.01
N GLY A 113 5.44 24.36 0.94
CA GLY A 113 5.12 23.07 1.56
C GLY A 113 4.24 22.18 0.67
N SER A 114 3.83 22.63 -0.51
CA SER A 114 3.03 21.84 -1.45
C SER A 114 3.87 20.89 -2.30
N VAL A 115 3.21 19.90 -2.90
CA VAL A 115 3.81 19.02 -3.93
C VAL A 115 3.11 19.27 -5.25
N LYS A 116 3.88 19.62 -6.27
CA LYS A 116 3.39 19.93 -7.61
C LYS A 116 3.81 18.85 -8.59
N ILE A 117 2.88 18.46 -9.45
CA ILE A 117 3.05 17.40 -10.44
C ILE A 117 2.59 17.93 -11.79
N ALA A 118 3.41 17.75 -12.82
CA ALA A 118 2.99 17.88 -14.21
C ALA A 118 3.10 16.50 -14.86
N CYS A 119 2.01 15.99 -15.43
CA CYS A 119 1.99 14.67 -16.01
C CYS A 119 1.23 14.58 -17.35
N GLU A 120 1.69 13.67 -18.20
CA GLU A 120 1.08 13.32 -19.49
C GLU A 120 0.97 11.80 -19.61
N GLY A 121 -0.19 11.31 -20.02
CA GLY A 121 -0.38 9.89 -20.28
C GLY A 121 -1.77 9.57 -20.84
N LEU A 122 -2.04 8.29 -21.05
CA LEU A 122 -3.38 7.82 -21.43
C LEU A 122 -4.39 8.18 -20.32
N GLN A 123 -5.60 8.61 -20.69
CA GLN A 123 -6.67 8.94 -19.75
C GLN A 123 -6.85 7.85 -18.70
N LYS A 124 -6.88 6.58 -19.14
CA LYS A 124 -6.99 5.43 -18.23
C LYS A 124 -5.89 5.39 -17.18
N SER A 125 -4.64 5.60 -17.60
CA SER A 125 -3.47 5.58 -16.73
C SER A 125 -3.50 6.76 -15.75
N ILE A 126 -3.85 7.94 -16.24
CA ILE A 126 -3.97 9.16 -15.43
C ILE A 126 -5.05 9.01 -14.35
N ASP A 127 -6.21 8.46 -14.69
CA ASP A 127 -7.29 8.27 -13.72
C ASP A 127 -6.87 7.31 -12.61
N VAL A 128 -6.21 6.19 -12.97
CA VAL A 128 -5.63 5.25 -11.99
C VAL A 128 -4.56 5.94 -11.14
N PHE A 129 -3.71 6.76 -11.75
CA PHE A 129 -2.66 7.49 -11.05
C PHE A 129 -3.23 8.47 -10.03
N ILE A 130 -4.19 9.32 -10.42
CA ILE A 130 -4.81 10.32 -9.53
C ILE A 130 -5.56 9.63 -8.39
N ASN A 131 -6.29 8.55 -8.67
CA ASN A 131 -6.94 7.77 -7.62
C ASN A 131 -5.92 7.19 -6.64
N GLY A 132 -4.80 6.66 -7.13
CA GLY A 132 -3.70 6.15 -6.31
C GLY A 132 -3.04 7.20 -5.41
N LEU A 133 -2.98 8.48 -5.83
CA LEU A 133 -2.49 9.58 -4.98
C LEU A 133 -3.35 9.74 -3.72
N SER A 134 -4.67 9.62 -3.86
CA SER A 134 -5.59 9.76 -2.73
C SER A 134 -5.55 8.58 -1.76
N GLU A 135 -5.20 7.38 -2.23
CA GLU A 135 -5.13 6.18 -1.39
C GLU A 135 -3.89 6.16 -0.50
N PHE A 136 -2.75 6.66 -1.00
CA PHE A 136 -1.48 6.58 -0.28
C PHE A 136 -1.39 7.56 0.88
N ALA A 137 -1.93 8.78 0.73
CA ALA A 137 -1.69 9.87 1.68
C ALA A 137 -2.96 10.29 2.45
N ARG A 138 -3.85 9.32 2.71
CA ARG A 138 -5.19 9.49 3.30
C ARG A 138 -5.28 10.38 4.55
N SER A 139 -4.23 10.47 5.35
CA SER A 139 -4.21 11.24 6.61
C SER A 139 -3.39 12.53 6.52
N ASP A 140 -2.62 12.72 5.45
CA ASP A 140 -1.64 13.79 5.32
C ASP A 140 -1.98 14.80 4.20
N ILE A 141 -2.92 14.47 3.31
CA ILE A 141 -3.39 15.41 2.26
C ILE A 141 -4.63 16.16 2.73
N ASP A 142 -4.52 17.49 2.76
CA ASP A 142 -5.65 18.39 3.00
C ASP A 142 -6.44 18.64 1.72
N SER A 143 -5.76 18.80 0.58
CA SER A 143 -6.43 19.05 -0.70
C SER A 143 -5.63 18.58 -1.92
N ILE A 144 -6.38 18.16 -2.95
CA ILE A 144 -5.88 17.79 -4.28
C ILE A 144 -6.58 18.68 -5.31
N GLU A 145 -5.84 19.59 -5.92
CA GLU A 145 -6.33 20.39 -7.04
C GLU A 145 -5.77 19.81 -8.35
N LYS A 146 -6.63 19.53 -9.33
CA LYS A 146 -6.22 19.10 -10.67
C LYS A 146 -6.69 20.08 -11.74
N LYS A 147 -5.80 20.42 -12.68
CA LYS A 147 -6.09 21.31 -13.82
C LYS A 147 -5.65 20.63 -15.12
N GLU A 148 -6.58 20.47 -16.06
CA GLU A 148 -6.28 19.91 -17.38
C GLU A 148 -5.55 20.96 -18.22
N VAL A 149 -4.42 20.56 -18.81
CA VAL A 149 -3.60 21.43 -19.66
C VAL A 149 -3.78 21.01 -21.11
N HIS A 150 -4.14 21.95 -21.97
CA HIS A 150 -4.37 21.68 -23.40
C HIS A 150 -3.13 22.01 -24.24
N ASP A 151 -2.22 22.81 -23.71
CA ASP A 151 -0.99 23.23 -24.37
C ASP A 151 0.04 22.08 -24.45
N GLU A 152 1.03 22.25 -25.33
CA GLU A 152 2.19 21.36 -25.41
C GLU A 152 3.11 21.60 -24.22
N LEU A 153 3.40 20.52 -23.48
CA LEU A 153 4.35 20.52 -22.37
C LEU A 153 5.59 19.71 -22.76
N TYR A 154 6.76 20.32 -22.66
CA TYR A 154 8.05 19.62 -22.82
C TYR A 154 8.33 18.80 -21.55
N LEU A 155 7.80 17.58 -21.52
CA LEU A 155 7.98 16.66 -20.39
C LEU A 155 9.10 15.65 -20.69
N PRO A 156 9.84 15.23 -19.64
CA PRO A 156 10.84 14.17 -19.80
C PRO A 156 10.17 12.86 -20.22
N SER A 157 10.88 12.06 -21.01
CA SER A 157 10.41 10.77 -21.51
C SER A 157 10.13 9.76 -20.38
N VAL A 158 10.84 9.92 -19.26
CA VAL A 158 10.67 9.14 -18.04
C VAL A 158 10.23 10.08 -16.93
N PHE A 159 9.26 9.64 -16.12
CA PHE A 159 8.84 10.41 -14.95
C PHE A 159 10.01 10.63 -13.99
N SER A 160 10.25 11.89 -13.60
CA SER A 160 11.42 12.29 -12.83
C SER A 160 11.06 13.13 -11.60
N ARG A 161 11.95 13.15 -10.62
CA ARG A 161 11.89 14.07 -9.49
C ARG A 161 12.72 15.29 -9.82
N VAL A 162 12.13 16.47 -9.67
CA VAL A 162 12.83 17.74 -9.83
C VAL A 162 13.14 18.28 -8.44
N ALA A 163 14.38 18.70 -8.27
CA ALA A 163 14.79 19.46 -7.10
C ALA A 163 14.67 20.95 -7.43
N THR A 164 14.01 21.68 -6.54
CA THR A 164 13.68 23.11 -6.68
C THR A 164 14.54 23.98 -5.79
N ASP A 165 15.00 23.45 -4.66
CA ASP A 165 15.98 24.09 -3.77
C ASP A 165 16.79 22.99 -3.07
N ASP A 166 17.91 22.60 -3.66
CA ASP A 166 18.78 21.55 -3.13
C ASP A 166 19.32 21.87 -1.73
N TYR A 167 19.48 23.15 -1.41
CA TYR A 167 20.14 23.56 -0.15
C TYR A 167 19.16 23.62 1.02
N TYR A 168 18.00 24.25 0.84
CA TYR A 168 16.99 24.31 1.89
C TYR A 168 16.33 22.95 2.14
N GLU A 169 16.06 22.17 1.09
CA GLU A 169 15.43 20.86 1.27
C GLU A 169 16.36 19.87 1.98
N PHE A 170 17.66 19.92 1.69
CA PHE A 170 18.65 19.09 2.38
C PHE A 170 18.78 19.49 3.85
N SER A 171 18.89 20.79 4.14
CA SER A 171 19.05 21.31 5.51
C SER A 171 17.87 20.91 6.40
N GLN A 172 16.64 21.09 5.92
CA GLN A 172 15.44 20.68 6.67
C GLN A 172 15.42 19.19 6.96
N LYS A 173 15.77 18.35 5.98
CA LYS A 173 15.85 16.89 6.20
C LYS A 173 16.96 16.51 7.16
N PHE A 174 18.06 17.26 7.16
CA PHE A 174 19.17 17.04 8.07
C PHE A 174 18.78 17.39 9.50
N ASP A 175 18.08 18.49 9.72
CA ASP A 175 17.54 18.88 11.04
C ASP A 175 16.56 17.83 11.57
N ILE A 176 15.62 17.36 10.74
CA ILE A 176 14.73 16.24 11.09
C ILE A 176 15.54 14.99 11.48
N GLY A 177 16.61 14.70 10.74
CA GLY A 177 17.51 13.59 11.04
C GLY A 177 18.21 13.76 12.39
N ILE A 178 18.62 14.97 12.75
CA ILE A 178 19.22 15.30 14.05
C ILE A 178 18.21 15.06 15.18
N ASP A 179 16.96 15.47 15.02
CA ASP A 179 15.92 15.26 16.04
C ASP A 179 15.69 13.76 16.32
N PHE A 180 15.65 12.95 15.26
CA PHE A 180 15.56 11.49 15.42
C PHE A 180 16.76 10.90 16.17
N LEU A 181 17.97 11.38 15.88
CA LEU A 181 19.18 10.93 16.55
C LEU A 181 19.21 11.34 18.03
N ASP A 182 18.68 12.52 18.36
CA ASP A 182 18.57 12.96 19.76
C ASP A 182 17.55 12.10 20.52
N GLY A 183 16.41 11.78 19.90
CA GLY A 183 15.44 10.82 20.45
C GLY A 183 16.07 9.45 20.75
N ILE A 184 16.82 8.89 19.80
CA ILE A 184 17.54 7.61 20.00
C ILE A 184 18.56 7.71 21.14
N LYS A 185 19.27 8.82 21.25
CA LYS A 185 20.26 9.05 22.31
C LYS A 185 19.59 9.09 23.68
N ILE A 186 18.42 9.73 23.79
CA ILE A 186 17.61 9.76 25.02
C ILE A 186 17.15 8.36 25.39
N ASP A 187 16.51 7.65 24.47
CA ASP A 187 15.98 6.28 24.69
C ASP A 187 17.11 5.30 25.07
N THR A 188 18.26 5.39 24.41
CA THR A 188 19.44 4.57 24.71
C THR A 188 20.01 4.92 26.10
N GLY A 189 19.96 6.18 26.49
CA GLY A 189 20.32 6.64 27.83
C GLY A 189 19.42 6.06 28.90
N GLU A 190 18.11 5.99 28.67
CA GLU A 190 17.15 5.36 29.58
C GLU A 190 17.33 3.84 29.64
N MET A 191 17.51 3.18 28.50
CA MET A 191 17.84 1.75 28.44
C MET A 191 19.09 1.42 29.26
N LYS A 192 20.14 2.23 29.15
CA LYS A 192 21.37 2.06 29.95
C LYS A 192 21.08 2.11 31.43
N LYS A 193 20.24 3.03 31.90
CA LYS A 193 19.83 3.11 33.32
C LYS A 193 19.07 1.87 33.77
N SER A 194 18.12 1.41 32.96
CA SER A 194 17.35 0.18 33.24
C SER A 194 18.26 -1.06 33.32
N LEU A 195 19.22 -1.17 32.39
CA LEU A 195 20.22 -2.25 32.40
C LEU A 195 21.10 -2.20 33.66
N THR A 196 21.52 -1.01 34.11
CA THR A 196 22.29 -0.88 35.37
C THR A 196 21.48 -1.28 36.61
N ASN A 197 20.18 -1.00 36.63
CA ASN A 197 19.29 -1.39 37.73
C ASN A 197 19.07 -2.91 37.76
N ILE A 198 18.88 -3.53 36.60
CA ILE A 198 18.77 -4.99 36.46
C ILE A 198 20.07 -5.64 36.94
N ASN A 199 21.24 -5.13 36.52
CA ASN A 199 22.53 -5.68 36.94
C ASN A 199 22.68 -5.66 38.47
N THR A 200 22.40 -4.51 39.10
CA THR A 200 22.44 -4.38 40.57
C THR A 200 21.49 -5.35 41.27
N THR A 201 20.29 -5.55 40.70
CA THR A 201 19.28 -6.46 41.26
C THR A 201 19.69 -7.92 41.13
N LEU A 202 20.31 -8.30 40.00
CA LEU A 202 20.86 -9.63 39.77
C LEU A 202 22.05 -9.90 40.68
N GLU A 203 22.96 -8.94 40.87
CA GLU A 203 24.06 -9.07 41.84
C GLU A 203 23.52 -9.34 43.25
N ALA A 204 22.51 -8.57 43.69
CA ALA A 204 21.85 -8.78 44.99
C ALA A 204 21.09 -10.12 45.07
N PHE A 205 20.56 -10.62 43.94
CA PHE A 205 19.91 -11.92 43.89
C PHE A 205 20.93 -13.06 44.00
N VAL A 206 22.02 -13.01 43.25
CA VAL A 206 23.11 -14.00 43.29
C VAL A 206 23.66 -14.12 44.71
N ILE A 207 23.97 -13.00 45.37
CA ILE A 207 24.46 -13.00 46.77
C ILE A 207 23.44 -13.67 47.72
N ARG A 208 22.14 -13.41 47.54
CA ARG A 208 21.10 -14.03 48.36
C ARG A 208 20.97 -15.53 48.08
N GLN A 209 21.11 -15.94 46.83
CA GLN A 209 21.07 -17.35 46.43
C GLN A 209 22.28 -18.11 46.97
N ASP A 210 23.48 -17.54 46.93
CA ASP A 210 24.69 -18.14 47.50
C ASP A 210 24.54 -18.36 49.01
N LYS A 211 24.04 -17.36 49.74
CA LYS A 211 23.73 -17.50 51.18
C LYS A 211 22.65 -18.53 51.45
N HIS A 212 21.64 -18.62 50.60
CA HIS A 212 20.59 -19.62 50.74
C HIS A 212 21.15 -21.04 50.53
N ASN A 213 22.00 -21.22 49.52
CA ASN A 213 22.67 -22.49 49.25
C ASN A 213 23.56 -22.92 50.43
N GLN A 214 24.34 -22.01 51.00
CA GLN A 214 25.15 -22.29 52.19
C GLN A 214 24.29 -22.78 53.36
N ARG A 215 23.17 -22.10 53.65
CA ARG A 215 22.22 -22.53 54.70
C ARG A 215 21.59 -23.89 54.41
N MET A 216 21.37 -24.21 53.14
CA MET A 216 20.86 -25.52 52.73
C MET A 216 21.90 -26.61 52.95
N ASP A 217 23.17 -26.34 52.64
CA ASP A 217 24.27 -27.28 52.90
C ASP A 217 24.45 -27.54 54.40
N GLU A 218 24.39 -26.50 55.23
CA GLU A 218 24.38 -26.60 56.69
C GLU A 218 23.18 -27.44 57.19
N HIS A 219 21.99 -27.17 56.66
CA HIS A 219 20.79 -27.93 57.00
C HIS A 219 20.92 -29.41 56.62
N ASN A 220 21.45 -29.70 55.43
CA ASN A 220 21.69 -31.06 54.95
C ASN A 220 22.72 -31.79 55.83
N GLN A 221 23.78 -31.12 56.28
CA GLN A 221 24.74 -31.68 57.23
C GLN A 221 24.07 -32.00 58.57
N TRP A 222 23.31 -31.05 59.11
CA TRP A 222 22.57 -31.24 60.35
C TRP A 222 21.59 -32.42 60.27
N MET A 223 20.89 -32.58 59.15
CA MET A 223 19.98 -33.72 58.92
C MET A 223 20.73 -35.06 58.89
N LYS A 224 21.92 -35.11 58.29
CA LYS A 224 22.76 -36.32 58.30
C LYS A 224 23.17 -36.70 59.73
N GLU A 225 23.63 -35.74 60.51
CA GLU A 225 23.98 -35.97 61.93
C GLU A 225 22.77 -36.39 62.76
N TYR A 226 21.61 -35.77 62.52
CA TYR A 226 20.38 -36.12 63.19
C TYR A 226 19.97 -37.57 62.91
N ASN A 227 19.99 -37.97 61.64
CA ASN A 227 19.67 -39.34 61.23
C ASN A 227 20.65 -40.35 61.85
N GLN A 228 21.95 -40.05 61.84
CA GLN A 228 22.96 -40.90 62.48
C GLN A 228 22.69 -41.09 63.97
N ARG A 229 22.40 -40.00 64.71
CA ARG A 229 22.04 -40.09 66.13
C ARG A 229 20.77 -40.91 66.37
N MET A 230 19.79 -40.83 65.46
CA MET A 230 18.57 -41.63 65.54
C MET A 230 18.85 -43.11 65.30
N ASP A 231 19.70 -43.45 64.34
CA ASP A 231 20.12 -44.83 64.07
C ASP A 231 20.87 -45.42 65.28
N GLU A 232 21.79 -44.66 65.88
CA GLU A 232 22.49 -45.05 67.11
C GLU A 232 21.52 -45.31 68.27
N ARG A 233 20.51 -44.45 68.45
CA ARG A 233 19.46 -44.64 69.46
C ARG A 233 18.60 -45.87 69.18
N ASN A 234 18.25 -46.12 67.92
CA ASN A 234 17.48 -47.29 67.52
C ASN A 234 18.26 -48.58 67.79
N GLN A 235 19.55 -48.63 67.45
CA GLN A 235 20.42 -49.76 67.77
C GLN A 235 20.49 -50.02 69.28
N HIS A 236 20.64 -48.95 70.08
CA HIS A 236 20.66 -49.08 71.53
C HIS A 236 19.35 -49.63 72.11
N LEU A 237 18.20 -49.25 71.53
CA LEU A 237 16.90 -49.78 71.93
C LEU A 237 16.78 -51.27 71.58
N GLU A 238 17.21 -51.68 70.40
CA GLU A 238 17.25 -53.11 70.02
C GLU A 238 18.11 -53.92 70.99
N ASP A 239 19.30 -53.43 71.35
CA ASP A 239 20.18 -54.09 72.34
C ASP A 239 19.50 -54.25 73.72
N ILE A 240 18.73 -53.26 74.16
CA ILE A 240 17.96 -53.34 75.41
C ILE A 240 16.86 -54.40 75.29
N LEU A 241 16.13 -54.43 74.17
CA LEU A 241 15.07 -55.41 73.94
C LEU A 241 15.61 -56.84 73.94
N VAL A 242 16.75 -57.09 73.30
CA VAL A 242 17.43 -58.40 73.33
C VAL A 242 17.77 -58.80 74.77
N LYS A 243 18.39 -57.90 75.55
CA LYS A 243 18.75 -58.17 76.96
C LYS A 243 17.53 -58.42 77.87
N LEU A 244 16.37 -57.87 77.54
CA LEU A 244 15.12 -58.11 78.28
C LEU A 244 14.48 -59.45 77.89
N ALA A 245 14.62 -59.88 76.64
CA ALA A 245 14.09 -61.16 76.16
C ALA A 245 14.90 -62.38 76.65
N GLU A 246 16.17 -62.20 76.99
CA GLU A 246 17.07 -63.24 77.53
C GLU A 246 16.93 -63.48 79.05
N LYS A 247 16.10 -62.69 79.76
CA LYS A 247 15.80 -62.86 81.19
C LYS A 247 14.48 -63.58 81.42
#